data_AF-A0A6A6UPU8-F1
#
_entry.id   AF-A0A6A6UPU8-F1
#
_cell.length_a   1.000
_cell.length_b   1.000
_cell.length_c   1.000
_cell.angle_alpha   90.00
_cell.angle_beta   90.00
_cell.angle_gamma   90.00
#
_symmetry.space_group_name_H-M   'P 1'
#
loop_
_entity.id
_entity.type
_entity.pdbx_description
1 polymer ?
#
loop_
_entity_poly.entity_id
_entity_poly.type
_entity_poly.pdbx_seq_one_letter_code
_entity_poly.pdbx_strand_id
1 'polypeptide(L)'
;MPSKAFNVAYVEIGLLEKAPEQAEMLKLYGLAKIAQGEDISTKSAPGMFNFVAKEKYNAWKKLADEGISAADADKQYVELVNEYKTKYGIKPEDKLTAEEKEKLAKAKA
;
A
#
# COMPACT_ATOMS: atom_id res chain seq x y z
N MET A 1 3.24 -7.73 -12.47
CA MET A 1 2.65 -8.45 -11.33
C MET A 1 3.48 -8.13 -10.11
N PRO A 2 2.87 -7.85 -8.94
CA PRO A 2 3.61 -7.59 -7.71
C PRO A 2 4.39 -8.80 -7.23
N SER A 3 5.44 -8.58 -6.45
CA SER A 3 6.24 -9.65 -5.86
C SER A 3 5.49 -10.35 -4.70
N LYS A 4 6.00 -11.53 -4.32
CA LYS A 4 5.52 -12.22 -3.11
C LYS A 4 5.72 -11.37 -1.84
N ALA A 5 6.86 -10.67 -1.75
CA ALA A 5 7.14 -9.75 -0.64
C ALA A 5 6.13 -8.61 -0.58
N PHE A 6 5.74 -8.05 -1.73
CA PHE A 6 4.68 -7.05 -1.80
C PHE A 6 3.34 -7.60 -1.34
N ASN A 7 2.93 -8.79 -1.79
CA ASN A 7 1.65 -9.38 -1.37
C ASN A 7 1.59 -9.57 0.15
N VAL A 8 2.70 -9.99 0.77
CA VAL A 8 2.82 -10.08 2.24
C VAL A 8 2.72 -8.69 2.87
N ALA A 9 3.51 -7.72 2.41
CA ALA A 9 3.49 -6.35 2.93
C ALA A 9 2.10 -5.68 2.80
N TYR A 10 1.39 -5.98 1.71
CA TYR A 10 0.05 -5.47 1.44
C TYR A 10 -1.01 -6.02 2.41
N VAL A 11 -0.79 -7.20 2.98
CA VAL A 11 -1.60 -7.72 4.09
C VAL A 11 -1.12 -7.14 5.42
N GLU A 12 0.19 -7.11 5.65
CA GLU A 12 0.78 -6.67 6.92
C GLU A 12 0.48 -5.21 7.28
N ILE A 13 0.28 -4.32 6.29
CA ILE A 13 -0.13 -2.94 6.55
C ILE A 13 -1.47 -2.85 7.32
N GLY A 14 -2.39 -3.80 7.08
CA GLY A 14 -3.67 -3.89 7.79
C GLY A 14 -3.54 -4.49 9.19
N LEU A 15 -2.36 -5.05 9.50
CA LEU A 15 -2.05 -5.69 10.79
C LEU A 15 -1.27 -4.77 11.71
N LEU A 16 -1.02 -3.50 11.35
CA LEU A 16 -0.37 -2.56 12.26
C LEU A 16 -1.23 -2.32 13.51
N GLU A 17 -0.59 -2.13 14.67
CA GLU A 17 -1.31 -1.83 15.92
C GLU A 17 -1.89 -0.41 15.90
N LYS A 18 -1.22 0.50 15.20
CA LYS A 18 -1.66 1.87 14.99
C LYS A 18 -1.72 2.18 13.51
N ALA A 19 -2.75 2.92 13.10
CA ALA A 19 -2.87 3.39 11.73
C ALA A 19 -1.75 4.39 11.40
N PRO A 20 -1.11 4.28 10.22
CA PRO A 20 -0.19 5.30 9.73
C PRO A 20 -0.89 6.65 9.54
N GLU A 21 -0.09 7.71 9.43
CA GLU A 21 -0.61 9.04 9.12
C GLU A 21 -1.21 9.10 7.71
N GLN A 22 -2.11 10.06 7.46
CA GLN A 22 -2.77 10.19 6.16
C GLN A 22 -1.76 10.29 5.00
N ALA A 23 -0.71 11.10 5.16
CA ALA A 23 0.32 11.27 4.14
C ALA A 23 1.07 9.96 3.83
N GLU A 24 1.34 9.15 4.85
CA GLU A 24 1.98 7.85 4.76
C GLU A 24 1.09 6.84 4.04
N MET A 25 -0.20 6.81 4.37
CA MET A 25 -1.20 5.98 3.67
C MET A 25 -1.34 6.39 2.20
N LEU A 26 -1.29 7.68 1.89
CA LEU A 26 -1.34 8.18 0.51
C LEU A 26 -0.10 7.75 -0.29
N LYS A 27 1.10 7.78 0.32
CA LYS A 27 2.32 7.28 -0.30
C LYS A 27 2.24 5.78 -0.61
N LEU A 28 1.81 4.98 0.36
CA LEU A 28 1.57 3.54 0.17
C LEU A 28 0.54 3.27 -0.94
N TYR A 29 -0.53 4.06 -0.99
CA TYR A 29 -1.55 3.91 -2.04
C TYR A 29 -0.96 4.10 -3.43
N GLY A 30 -0.20 5.18 -3.66
CA GLY A 30 0.39 5.44 -4.96
C GLY A 30 1.41 4.38 -5.38
N LEU A 31 2.28 3.96 -4.47
CA LEU A 31 3.23 2.86 -4.71
C LEU A 31 2.51 1.55 -5.03
N ALA A 32 1.45 1.21 -4.28
CA ALA A 32 0.67 -0.01 -4.53
C ALA A 32 0.04 -0.02 -5.93
N LYS A 33 -0.52 1.11 -6.40
CA LYS A 33 -1.12 1.20 -7.74
C LYS A 33 -0.10 0.98 -8.85
N ILE A 34 1.09 1.58 -8.72
CA ILE A 34 2.17 1.41 -9.69
C ILE A 34 2.71 -0.03 -9.66
N ALA A 35 2.94 -0.60 -8.47
CA ALA A 35 3.41 -1.99 -8.31
C ALA A 35 2.43 -3.02 -8.89
N GLN A 36 1.12 -2.75 -8.78
CA GLN A 36 0.06 -3.56 -9.40
C GLN A 36 -0.01 -3.41 -10.92
N GLY A 37 0.75 -2.49 -11.51
CA GLY A 37 0.76 -2.21 -12.94
C GLY A 37 -0.49 -1.46 -13.40
N GLU A 38 -1.19 -0.77 -12.49
CA GLU A 38 -2.29 0.11 -12.90
C GLU A 38 -1.72 1.34 -13.61
N ASP A 39 -2.33 1.68 -14.75
CA ASP A 39 -1.99 2.88 -15.52
C ASP A 39 -2.94 4.02 -15.14
N ILE A 40 -2.38 5.08 -14.56
CA ILE A 40 -3.17 6.25 -14.14
C ILE A 40 -3.77 7.02 -15.30
N SER A 41 -3.16 6.98 -16.50
CA SER A 41 -3.66 7.69 -17.68
C SER A 41 -5.03 7.20 -18.13
N THR A 42 -5.36 5.94 -17.77
CA THR A 42 -6.65 5.30 -18.05
C THR A 42 -7.72 5.63 -17.01
N LYS A 43 -7.37 6.33 -15.93
CA LYS A 43 -8.29 6.63 -14.82
C LYS A 43 -8.74 8.07 -14.88
N SER A 44 -10.04 8.27 -14.69
CA SER A 44 -10.62 9.61 -14.59
C SER A 44 -10.24 10.29 -13.26
N ALA A 45 -9.85 11.55 -13.34
CA ALA A 45 -9.62 12.38 -12.17
C ALA A 45 -10.93 12.48 -11.34
N PRO A 46 -10.87 12.31 -10.01
CA PRO A 46 -12.04 12.45 -9.15
C PRO A 46 -12.64 13.86 -9.18
N GLY A 47 -13.96 13.97 -9.01
CA GLY A 47 -14.66 15.26 -8.94
C GLY A 47 -14.19 16.14 -7.78
N MET A 48 -14.32 17.46 -7.93
CA MET A 48 -13.78 18.46 -6.99
C MET A 48 -14.24 18.29 -5.53
N PHE A 49 -15.44 17.74 -5.32
CA PHE A 49 -16.03 17.56 -3.99
C PHE A 49 -15.65 16.23 -3.32
N ASN A 50 -14.94 15.32 -4.01
CA ASN A 50 -14.45 14.08 -3.43
C ASN A 50 -12.97 14.20 -3.03
N PHE A 51 -12.72 14.87 -1.91
CA PHE A 51 -11.37 15.19 -1.43
C PHE A 51 -10.49 13.95 -1.22
N VAL A 52 -11.03 12.90 -0.59
CA VAL A 52 -10.28 11.66 -0.30
C VAL A 52 -9.85 10.95 -1.58
N ALA A 53 -10.76 10.80 -2.54
CA ALA A 53 -10.41 10.19 -3.82
C ALA A 53 -9.39 11.06 -4.58
N LYS A 54 -9.56 12.39 -4.54
CA LYS A 54 -8.66 13.34 -5.18
C LYS A 54 -7.24 13.25 -4.60
N GLU A 55 -7.09 13.16 -3.28
CA GLU A 55 -5.78 13.00 -2.64
C GLU A 55 -5.09 11.69 -3.04
N LYS A 56 -5.83 10.57 -3.02
CA LYS A 56 -5.34 9.28 -3.48
C LYS A 56 -4.89 9.32 -4.94
N TYR A 57 -5.71 9.91 -5.81
CA TYR A 57 -5.38 10.09 -7.22
C TYR A 57 -4.12 10.96 -7.39
N ASN A 58 -4.03 12.08 -6.67
CA ASN A 58 -2.88 12.98 -6.73
C ASN A 58 -1.58 12.31 -6.24
N ALA A 59 -1.65 11.52 -5.16
CA ALA A 59 -0.49 10.80 -4.63
C ALA A 59 0.01 9.75 -5.61
N TRP A 60 -0.90 9.00 -6.23
CA TRP A 60 -0.55 8.07 -7.30
C TRP A 60 0.01 8.80 -8.52
N LYS A 61 -0.64 9.88 -8.96
CA LYS A 61 -0.21 10.67 -10.13
C LYS A 61 1.20 11.20 -9.94
N LYS A 62 1.51 11.77 -8.78
CA LYS A 62 2.83 12.31 -8.48
C LYS A 62 3.94 11.26 -8.69
N LEU A 63 3.75 10.05 -8.15
CA LEU A 63 4.73 8.97 -8.27
C LEU A 63 4.82 8.42 -9.71
N ALA A 64 3.72 8.40 -10.44
CA ALA A 64 3.70 8.01 -11.85
C ALA A 64 4.41 9.06 -12.74
N ASP A 65 4.17 10.35 -12.50
CA ASP A 65 4.81 11.47 -13.19
C ASP A 65 6.34 11.51 -12.91
N GLU A 66 6.78 11.03 -11.74
CA GLU A 66 8.20 10.82 -11.39
C GLU A 66 8.85 9.65 -12.15
N GLY A 67 8.07 8.85 -12.89
CA GLY A 67 8.58 7.74 -13.70
C GLY A 67 8.95 6.48 -12.91
N ILE A 68 8.38 6.31 -11.71
CA ILE A 68 8.62 5.11 -10.89
C ILE A 68 8.14 3.86 -11.64
N SER A 69 9.02 2.88 -11.80
CA SER A 69 8.68 1.60 -12.42
C SER A 69 7.86 0.72 -11.47
N ALA A 70 7.10 -0.24 -12.00
CA ALA A 70 6.38 -1.21 -11.17
C ALA A 70 7.31 -1.98 -10.22
N ALA A 71 8.53 -2.30 -10.67
CA ALA A 71 9.51 -3.01 -9.85
C ALA A 71 10.09 -2.14 -8.72
N ASP A 72 10.30 -0.84 -8.97
CA ASP A 72 10.78 0.07 -7.94
C ASP A 72 9.67 0.42 -6.94
N ALA A 73 8.44 0.58 -7.41
CA ALA A 73 7.28 0.78 -6.55
C ALA A 73 7.06 -0.42 -5.63
N ASP A 74 7.22 -1.64 -6.14
CA ASP A 74 7.14 -2.88 -5.36
C ASP A 74 8.16 -2.90 -4.22
N LYS A 75 9.43 -2.63 -4.53
CA LYS A 75 10.51 -2.55 -3.53
C LYS A 75 10.26 -1.47 -2.48
N GLN A 76 9.98 -0.24 -2.93
CA GLN A 76 9.74 0.89 -2.04
C GLN A 76 8.52 0.65 -1.14
N TYR A 77 7.48 0.01 -1.64
CA TYR A 77 6.31 -0.35 -0.83
C TYR A 77 6.69 -1.30 0.30
N VAL A 78 7.44 -2.37 -0.01
CA VAL A 78 7.89 -3.36 0.98
C VAL A 78 8.79 -2.72 2.04
N GLU A 79 9.75 -1.89 1.62
CA GLU A 79 10.64 -1.15 2.52
C GLU A 79 9.84 -0.26 3.48
N LEU A 80 8.88 0.50 2.94
CA LEU A 80 8.07 1.43 3.71
C LEU A 80 7.16 0.71 4.71
N VAL A 81 6.56 -0.43 4.33
CA VAL A 81 5.76 -1.24 5.25
C VAL A 81 6.63 -1.80 6.39
N ASN A 82 7.87 -2.20 6.12
CA ASN A 82 8.78 -2.65 7.17
C ASN A 82 9.18 -1.52 8.13
N GLU A 83 9.38 -0.31 7.63
CA GLU A 83 9.56 0.88 8.46
C GLU A 83 8.33 1.12 9.34
N TYR A 84 7.13 1.01 8.78
CA TYR A 84 5.88 1.25 9.51
C TYR A 84 5.59 0.17 10.56
N LYS A 85 5.95 -1.08 10.31
CA LYS A 85 5.92 -2.14 11.33
C LYS A 85 6.78 -1.78 12.54
N THR A 86 7.95 -1.17 12.28
CA THR A 86 8.86 -0.72 13.34
C THR A 86 8.31 0.51 14.08
N LYS A 87 7.72 1.46 13.34
CA LYS A 87 7.19 2.73 13.87
C LYS A 87 5.86 2.58 14.62
N TYR A 88 4.94 1.77 14.09
CA TYR A 88 3.55 1.64 14.58
C TYR A 88 3.26 0.34 15.31
N GLY A 89 4.19 -0.62 15.30
CA GLY A 89 3.99 -1.96 15.83
C GLY A 89 3.11 -2.82 14.93
N ILE A 90 3.23 -4.14 15.07
CA ILE A 90 2.38 -5.13 14.40
C ILE A 90 1.57 -5.87 15.45
N LYS A 91 0.28 -6.10 15.15
CA LYS A 91 -0.60 -6.90 16.00
C LYS A 91 0.05 -8.25 16.25
N PRO A 92 0.16 -8.68 17.51
CA PRO A 92 0.68 -10.01 17.82
C PRO A 92 -0.32 -11.07 17.34
N GLU A 93 0.20 -12.26 17.04
CA GLU A 93 -0.54 -13.32 16.34
C GLU A 93 -1.78 -13.80 17.12
N ASP A 94 -1.76 -13.72 18.44
CA ASP A 94 -2.90 -14.03 19.31
C ASP A 94 -4.07 -13.05 19.14
N LYS A 95 -3.80 -11.82 18.71
CA LYS A 95 -4.82 -10.78 18.44
C LYS A 95 -5.31 -10.75 17.00
N LEU A 96 -4.73 -11.55 16.11
CA LEU A 96 -5.20 -11.66 14.73
C LEU A 96 -6.48 -12.50 14.66
N THR A 97 -7.46 -11.99 13.92
CA THR A 97 -8.66 -12.75 13.55
C THR A 97 -8.29 -13.93 12.64
N ALA A 98 -9.18 -14.94 12.58
CA ALA A 98 -8.99 -16.08 11.68
C ALA A 98 -8.82 -15.63 10.20
N GLU A 99 -9.57 -14.61 9.78
CA GLU A 99 -9.47 -14.04 8.44
C GLU A 99 -8.12 -13.35 8.18
N GLU A 100 -7.60 -12.59 9.15
CA GLU A 100 -6.27 -11.96 9.03
C GLU A 100 -5.16 -13.02 8.96
N LYS A 101 -5.24 -14.08 9.77
CA LYS A 101 -4.30 -15.21 9.72
C LYS A 101 -4.34 -15.93 8.38
N GLU A 102 -5.53 -16.19 7.85
CA GLU A 102 -5.71 -16.83 6.56
C GLU A 102 -5.17 -15.97 5.41
N LYS A 103 -5.46 -14.66 5.40
CA LYS A 103 -4.93 -13.72 4.41
C LYS A 103 -3.41 -13.67 4.45
N LEU A 104 -2.82 -13.61 5.64
CA LEU A 104 -1.37 -13.60 5.82
C LEU A 104 -0.74 -14.92 5.36
N ALA A 105 -1.36 -16.06 5.68
CA ALA A 105 -0.90 -17.38 5.23
C ALA A 105 -0.96 -17.51 3.71
N LYS A 106 -2.05 -17.07 3.07
CA LYS A 106 -2.19 -17.06 1.60
C LYS A 106 -1.19 -16.15 0.92
N ALA A 107 -0.86 -15.01 1.50
CA ALA A 107 0.16 -14.11 0.96
C ALA A 107 1.57 -14.69 1.07
N LYS A 108 1.82 -15.52 2.10
CA LYS A 108 3.10 -16.20 2.35
C LYS A 108 3.25 -17.53 1.60
N ALA A 109 2.16 -18.12 1.11
CA ALA A 109 2.18 -19.31 0.25
C ALA A 109 2.76 -18.96 -1.12
#